data_AF-A0A1Z9PNF0-F1
#
_entry.id   AF-A0A1Z9PNF0-F1
#
_cell.length_a   1.000
_cell.length_b   1.000
_cell.length_c   1.000
_cell.angle_alpha   90.00
_cell.angle_beta   90.00
_cell.angle_gamma   90.00
#
_symmetry.space_group_name_H-M   'P 1'
#
loop_
_entity.id
_entity.type
_entity.pdbx_description
1 polymer ?
#
loop_
_entity_poly.entity_id
_entity_poly.type
_entity_poly.pdbx_seq_one_letter_code
_entity_poly.pdbx_strand_id
1 'polypeptide(L)'
;MRASVPLESSYQSTRLDANRQQTLNLFPHTLRGYRQFPGHVTFASFQATGEAITDSLGSALTDSSAEAITASVTPGGADRGLIADGPNGLLYQVTGSALYSIDSGGGALFLGEVVNSPTPVVMATDRNQLIICTGGTPDAYVYTVAGGLQEISDTDLLLTSSVAFLDSRFIYQQPDGFFVVSALNDGTSIASLDFAQAEALPDDLLRVFSQDQYLYLFGQTTTEIWFTSGTGRPPLSRQAVLQQGICGTYAVDSIDGVIYFIDATRRPGMIQGENFAPLFVPAIGEQWAGFGASDF
;
A
#
# COMPACT_ATOMS: atom_id res chain seq x y z
N MET A 1 -19.85 -10.84 2.76
CA MET A 1 -21.26 -11.18 2.49
C MET A 1 -22.09 -9.93 2.76
N ARG A 2 -22.63 -9.28 1.72
CA ARG A 2 -23.66 -8.24 1.92
C ARG A 2 -24.93 -8.95 2.37
N ALA A 3 -25.13 -9.06 3.68
CA ALA A 3 -26.45 -9.32 4.20
C ALA A 3 -27.14 -7.97 4.34
N SER A 4 -28.06 -7.68 3.42
CA SER A 4 -29.00 -6.57 3.58
C SER A 4 -29.99 -6.96 4.66
N VAL A 5 -29.69 -6.63 5.91
CA VAL A 5 -30.60 -6.90 7.03
C VAL A 5 -31.32 -5.61 7.36
N PRO A 6 -32.66 -5.55 7.21
CA PRO A 6 -33.44 -4.42 7.68
C PRO A 6 -33.39 -4.40 9.21
N LEU A 7 -32.99 -3.27 9.78
CA LEU A 7 -32.98 -3.06 11.22
C LEU A 7 -34.35 -2.55 11.66
N GLU A 8 -35.07 -3.38 12.43
CA GLU A 8 -36.31 -2.99 13.12
C GLU A 8 -35.99 -2.40 14.51
N SER A 9 -36.73 -1.38 14.92
CA SER A 9 -36.45 -0.57 16.12
C SER A 9 -37.62 -0.59 17.11
N SER A 10 -37.35 -1.00 18.35
CA SER A 10 -37.69 -0.23 19.57
C SER A 10 -37.25 -1.02 20.83
N TYR A 11 -36.51 -0.52 21.83
CA TYR A 11 -36.23 0.83 22.38
C TYR A 11 -37.38 1.44 23.20
N GLN A 12 -37.54 1.01 24.46
CA GLN A 12 -38.53 1.61 25.37
C GLN A 12 -38.08 1.84 26.83
N SER A 13 -36.79 1.87 27.17
CA SER A 13 -36.42 2.13 28.56
C SER A 13 -35.11 2.90 28.71
N THR A 14 -35.15 3.88 29.61
CA THR A 14 -34.03 4.61 30.25
C THR A 14 -33.63 5.98 29.65
N ARG A 15 -34.40 7.02 29.99
CA ARG A 15 -33.92 8.42 30.07
C ARG A 15 -33.60 8.79 31.52
N LEU A 16 -32.66 9.73 31.69
CA LEU A 16 -32.58 10.63 32.84
C LEU A 16 -32.51 12.10 32.37
N ASP A 17 -32.83 13.02 33.28
CA ASP A 17 -33.39 14.34 33.04
C ASP A 17 -32.35 15.46 32.72
N ALA A 18 -32.75 16.41 31.87
CA ALA A 18 -31.84 17.34 31.17
C ALA A 18 -31.17 18.42 32.04
N ASN A 19 -31.63 18.62 33.29
CA ASN A 19 -31.14 19.69 34.16
C ASN A 19 -29.86 19.35 34.93
N ARG A 20 -29.21 18.21 34.67
CA ARG A 20 -27.99 17.75 35.36
C ARG A 20 -26.73 17.67 34.50
N GLN A 21 -26.79 18.03 33.22
CA GLN A 21 -25.59 18.06 32.39
C GLN A 21 -24.95 19.45 32.40
N GLN A 22 -23.81 19.57 33.06
CA GLN A 22 -22.92 20.73 32.96
C GLN A 22 -21.60 20.32 32.29
N THR A 23 -20.97 21.30 31.59
CA THR A 23 -19.55 21.41 31.17
C THR A 23 -19.13 20.66 29.88
N LEU A 24 -18.10 21.02 29.08
CA LEU A 24 -17.10 22.11 28.98
C LEU A 24 -16.35 21.97 27.62
N ASN A 25 -15.66 23.02 27.18
CA ASN A 25 -15.24 23.34 25.82
C ASN A 25 -13.81 22.86 25.39
N LEU A 26 -13.56 22.98 24.08
CA LEU A 26 -12.31 23.17 23.29
C LEU A 26 -11.34 22.01 23.02
N PHE A 27 -11.23 21.69 21.72
CA PHE A 27 -10.17 20.98 21.03
C PHE A 27 -8.78 21.02 21.71
N PRO A 28 -8.24 19.87 22.17
CA PRO A 28 -6.90 19.82 22.77
C PRO A 28 -5.78 19.14 21.95
N HIS A 29 -5.98 18.62 20.72
CA HIS A 29 -4.93 17.77 20.10
C HIS A 29 -4.70 17.85 18.58
N THR A 30 -4.85 19.01 17.93
CA THR A 30 -4.33 19.19 16.55
C THR A 30 -2.87 19.67 16.55
N LEU A 31 -1.92 18.73 16.46
CA LEU A 31 -0.54 19.01 16.09
C LEU A 31 -0.32 18.62 14.61
N ARG A 32 -0.41 19.63 13.71
CA ARG A 32 0.19 19.68 12.34
C ARG A 32 -0.37 18.63 11.33
N GLY A 33 -0.90 18.92 10.15
CA GLY A 33 -1.10 20.10 9.31
C GLY A 33 -1.57 19.57 7.92
N TYR A 34 -2.50 20.30 7.27
CA TYR A 34 -3.03 20.15 5.90
C TYR A 34 -3.41 18.74 5.35
N ARG A 35 -4.72 18.53 5.09
CA ARG A 35 -5.29 17.43 4.29
C ARG A 35 -5.15 17.71 2.79
N GLN A 36 -4.83 16.68 2.00
CA GLN A 36 -4.52 16.77 0.56
C GLN A 36 -5.75 16.69 -0.40
N PHE A 37 -6.99 16.55 0.10
CA PHE A 37 -8.18 16.61 -0.76
C PHE A 37 -9.25 17.55 -0.18
N PRO A 38 -9.74 18.56 -0.94
CA PRO A 38 -10.94 19.27 -0.57
C PRO A 38 -12.13 18.33 -0.82
N GLY A 39 -12.85 17.94 0.25
CA GLY A 39 -14.06 17.14 0.09
C GLY A 39 -14.30 16.04 1.13
N HIS A 40 -13.52 15.96 2.21
CA HIS A 40 -13.80 15.01 3.27
C HIS A 40 -14.14 15.74 4.56
N VAL A 41 -15.40 16.17 4.68
CA VAL A 41 -15.98 16.53 5.97
C VAL A 41 -16.35 15.23 6.66
N THR A 42 -15.52 14.82 7.61
CA THR A 42 -15.89 13.74 8.53
C THR A 42 -16.97 14.29 9.45
N PHE A 43 -18.23 13.91 9.22
CA PHE A 43 -19.34 14.41 10.03
C PHE A 43 -19.55 13.68 11.36
N ALA A 44 -18.88 12.55 11.61
CA ALA A 44 -18.79 11.99 12.97
C ALA A 44 -17.76 10.86 13.06
N SER A 45 -16.94 10.89 14.11
CA SER A 45 -16.30 9.71 14.67
C SER A 45 -17.23 9.17 15.75
N PHE A 46 -17.95 8.09 15.48
CA PHE A 46 -18.80 7.46 16.51
C PHE A 46 -17.94 6.58 17.42
N GLN A 47 -17.08 7.23 18.22
CA GLN A 47 -16.48 6.63 19.41
C GLN A 47 -17.24 7.10 20.65
N ALA A 48 -18.57 7.08 20.60
CA ALA A 48 -19.44 7.21 21.76
C ALA A 48 -20.87 6.79 21.40
N THR A 49 -21.55 6.15 22.35
CA THR A 49 -22.98 5.84 22.31
C THR A 49 -23.83 7.11 22.17
N GLY A 50 -24.46 7.26 21.01
CA GLY A 50 -25.79 7.89 20.84
C GLY A 50 -25.83 9.33 20.31
N GLU A 51 -26.29 9.48 19.07
CA GLU A 51 -27.04 10.66 18.61
C GLU A 51 -28.25 10.18 17.80
N ALA A 52 -29.45 10.73 18.04
CA ALA A 52 -30.69 10.26 17.42
C ALA A 52 -31.08 11.12 16.21
N ILE A 53 -31.29 10.47 15.07
CA ILE A 53 -31.87 11.03 13.85
C ILE A 53 -33.38 10.73 13.88
N THR A 54 -34.22 11.73 13.69
CA THR A 54 -35.69 11.56 13.69
C THR A 54 -36.18 11.22 12.29
N ASP A 55 -36.80 10.05 12.11
CA ASP A 55 -37.58 9.69 10.91
C ASP A 55 -39.07 9.64 11.29
N SER A 56 -39.91 10.34 10.53
CA SER A 56 -41.36 10.37 10.76
C SER A 56 -42.14 9.40 9.88
N LEU A 57 -41.60 8.75 8.85
CA LEU A 57 -42.42 7.93 7.94
C LEU A 57 -41.62 6.87 7.13
N GLY A 58 -40.89 5.98 7.79
CA GLY A 58 -40.69 4.58 7.37
C GLY A 58 -40.21 4.30 5.93
N SER A 59 -39.58 5.26 5.28
CA SER A 59 -39.02 5.16 3.95
C SER A 59 -37.55 5.51 4.06
N ALA A 60 -36.69 4.74 3.38
CA ALA A 60 -35.24 4.90 3.42
C ALA A 60 -34.84 6.38 3.36
N LEU A 61 -33.85 6.78 4.17
CA LEU A 61 -33.29 8.13 4.07
C LEU A 61 -32.74 8.31 2.65
N THR A 62 -33.38 9.18 1.86
CA THR A 62 -32.96 9.51 0.51
C THR A 62 -32.26 10.86 0.47
N ASP A 63 -31.35 11.05 -0.50
CA ASP A 63 -30.78 12.36 -0.78
C ASP A 63 -31.83 13.30 -1.43
N SER A 64 -31.43 14.51 -1.79
CA SER A 64 -32.29 15.48 -2.49
C SER A 64 -32.77 15.01 -3.87
N SER A 65 -32.22 13.92 -4.39
CA SER A 65 -32.53 13.32 -5.69
C SER A 65 -33.40 12.06 -5.56
N ALA A 66 -33.89 11.74 -4.35
CA ALA A 66 -34.62 10.53 -4.03
C ALA A 66 -33.79 9.23 -4.16
N GLU A 67 -32.47 9.34 -4.21
CA GLU A 67 -31.57 8.18 -4.21
C GLU A 67 -31.33 7.73 -2.76
N ALA A 68 -31.31 6.42 -2.53
CA ALA A 68 -31.08 5.88 -1.20
C ALA A 68 -29.69 6.32 -0.68
N ILE A 69 -29.64 6.94 0.49
CA ILE A 69 -28.38 7.29 1.14
C ILE A 69 -27.74 6.00 1.64
N THR A 70 -26.67 5.58 0.97
CA THR A 70 -25.88 4.41 1.37
C THR A 70 -24.75 4.84 2.30
N ALA A 71 -24.74 4.34 3.54
CA ALA A 71 -23.54 4.41 4.37
C ALA A 71 -22.58 3.29 3.95
N SER A 72 -21.39 3.64 3.46
CA SER A 72 -20.31 2.67 3.30
C SER A 72 -19.70 2.42 4.68
N VAL A 73 -20.01 1.27 5.29
CA VAL A 73 -19.14 0.74 6.32
C VAL A 73 -17.93 0.20 5.59
N THR A 74 -16.82 0.95 5.55
CA THR A 74 -15.54 0.37 5.16
C THR A 74 -15.23 -0.72 6.19
N PRO A 75 -15.20 -2.00 5.80
CA PRO A 75 -14.78 -3.03 6.72
C PRO A 75 -13.26 -3.06 6.68
N GLY A 76 -12.60 -2.26 7.52
CA GLY A 76 -11.14 -2.25 7.60
C GLY A 76 -10.59 -0.91 8.06
N GLY A 77 -9.53 -0.95 8.88
CA GLY A 77 -8.85 0.23 9.42
C GLY A 77 -8.07 1.02 8.36
N ALA A 78 -6.86 1.46 8.70
CA ALA A 78 -6.01 2.18 7.75
C ALA A 78 -5.81 1.37 6.46
N ASP A 79 -5.87 2.03 5.30
CA ASP A 79 -5.48 1.42 4.02
C ASP A 79 -3.97 1.10 4.06
N ARG A 80 -3.61 -0.12 3.67
CA ARG A 80 -2.22 -0.62 3.76
C ARG A 80 -1.61 -0.86 2.39
N GLY A 81 -2.42 -1.09 1.37
CA GLY A 81 -1.94 -1.29 0.00
C GLY A 81 -3.04 -1.82 -0.91
N LEU A 82 -2.90 -1.51 -2.21
CA LEU A 82 -3.79 -1.96 -3.26
C LEU A 82 -2.98 -2.45 -4.47
N ILE A 83 -3.53 -3.39 -5.22
CA ILE A 83 -2.94 -3.87 -6.48
C ILE A 83 -4.05 -4.20 -7.47
N ALA A 84 -3.90 -3.70 -8.70
CA ALA A 84 -4.78 -4.00 -9.82
C ALA A 84 -4.33 -5.27 -10.55
N ASP A 85 -5.20 -5.81 -11.40
CA ASP A 85 -4.90 -6.99 -12.23
C ASP A 85 -4.39 -8.21 -11.44
N GLY A 86 -4.92 -8.42 -10.23
CA GLY A 86 -4.65 -9.62 -9.45
C GLY A 86 -5.34 -10.86 -10.03
N PRO A 87 -5.47 -11.94 -9.26
CA PRO A 87 -6.19 -13.13 -9.71
C PRO A 87 -7.59 -12.81 -10.27
N ASN A 88 -7.92 -13.43 -11.42
CA ASN A 88 -9.11 -13.14 -12.22
C ASN A 88 -9.23 -11.70 -12.76
N GLY A 89 -8.17 -10.90 -12.76
CA GLY A 89 -8.18 -9.51 -13.22
C GLY A 89 -8.93 -8.55 -12.28
N LEU A 90 -9.03 -8.91 -11.00
CA LEU A 90 -9.70 -8.09 -9.99
C LEU A 90 -8.73 -7.13 -9.31
N LEU A 91 -9.27 -6.10 -8.66
CA LEU A 91 -8.52 -5.24 -7.74
C LEU A 91 -8.46 -5.93 -6.37
N TYR A 92 -7.31 -5.90 -5.72
CA TYR A 92 -7.14 -6.40 -4.36
C TYR A 92 -6.67 -5.28 -3.44
N GLN A 93 -7.23 -5.24 -2.23
CA GLN A 93 -6.91 -4.22 -1.23
C GLN A 93 -6.72 -4.84 0.14
N VAL A 94 -5.66 -4.44 0.83
CA VAL A 94 -5.46 -4.73 2.26
C VAL A 94 -5.82 -3.47 3.05
N THR A 95 -6.89 -3.56 3.85
CA THR A 95 -7.34 -2.47 4.73
C THR A 95 -7.51 -2.98 6.15
N GLY A 96 -6.88 -2.29 7.11
CA GLY A 96 -6.72 -2.79 8.48
C GLY A 96 -6.06 -4.17 8.49
N SER A 97 -6.73 -5.14 9.11
CA SER A 97 -6.24 -6.52 9.18
C SER A 97 -6.86 -7.44 8.13
N ALA A 98 -7.48 -6.93 7.06
CA ALA A 98 -8.28 -7.74 6.14
C ALA A 98 -7.88 -7.54 4.68
N LEU A 99 -7.86 -8.64 3.92
CA LEU A 99 -7.74 -8.66 2.47
C LEU A 99 -9.11 -8.73 1.82
N TYR A 100 -9.33 -7.87 0.82
CA TYR A 100 -10.52 -7.87 -0.03
C TYR A 100 -10.15 -8.03 -1.50
N SER A 101 -11.00 -8.73 -2.24
CA SER A 101 -11.10 -8.59 -3.70
C SER A 101 -12.23 -7.62 -4.02
N ILE A 102 -12.05 -6.81 -5.06
CA ILE A 102 -12.99 -5.79 -5.50
C ILE A 102 -13.23 -6.03 -7.00
N ASP A 103 -14.49 -6.29 -7.34
CA ASP A 103 -14.90 -6.47 -8.74
C ASP A 103 -15.06 -5.16 -9.51
N SER A 104 -15.28 -5.25 -10.83
CA SER A 104 -15.47 -4.08 -11.70
C SER A 104 -16.72 -3.26 -11.39
N GLY A 105 -17.66 -3.80 -10.62
CA GLY A 105 -18.84 -3.10 -10.10
C GLY A 105 -18.62 -2.45 -8.73
N GLY A 106 -17.41 -2.55 -8.16
CA GLY A 106 -17.07 -2.06 -6.82
C GLY A 106 -17.53 -2.99 -5.69
N GLY A 107 -17.90 -4.24 -6.00
CA GLY A 107 -18.26 -5.25 -5.02
C GLY A 107 -17.03 -5.78 -4.28
N ALA A 108 -16.92 -5.47 -2.98
CA ALA A 108 -15.85 -5.97 -2.13
C ALA A 108 -16.20 -7.31 -1.46
N LEU A 109 -15.34 -8.31 -1.62
CA LEU A 109 -15.43 -9.64 -0.99
C LEU A 109 -14.23 -9.86 -0.05
N PHE A 110 -14.50 -10.15 1.22
CA PHE A 110 -13.50 -10.52 2.21
C PHE A 110 -12.88 -11.88 1.88
N LEU A 111 -11.55 -11.97 1.94
CA LEU A 111 -10.78 -13.15 1.56
C LEU A 111 -9.98 -13.76 2.71
N GLY A 112 -9.73 -13.00 3.78
CA GLY A 112 -8.98 -13.46 4.94
C GLY A 112 -8.32 -12.31 5.69
N GLU A 113 -7.69 -12.65 6.81
CA GLU A 113 -6.98 -11.68 7.63
C GLU A 113 -5.48 -11.62 7.27
N VAL A 114 -4.94 -10.40 7.21
CA VAL A 114 -3.52 -10.08 7.03
C VAL A 114 -3.09 -9.29 8.26
N VAL A 115 -2.23 -9.87 9.10
CA VAL A 115 -1.83 -9.22 10.37
C VAL A 115 -0.80 -8.09 10.14
N ASN A 116 -0.23 -7.56 11.22
CA ASN A 116 0.72 -6.43 11.22
C ASN A 116 0.12 -5.06 10.87
N SER A 117 -1.20 -4.91 10.93
CA SER A 117 -1.83 -3.59 10.89
C SER A 117 -1.29 -2.69 12.01
N PRO A 118 -1.01 -1.39 11.76
CA PRO A 118 -1.37 -0.61 10.57
C PRO A 118 -0.23 -0.46 9.54
N THR A 119 0.81 -1.30 9.53
CA THR A 119 1.95 -1.12 8.61
C THR A 119 1.52 -1.28 7.16
N PRO A 120 1.99 -0.45 6.21
CA PRO A 120 1.70 -0.68 4.80
C PRO A 120 2.21 -2.04 4.33
N VAL A 121 1.63 -2.56 3.25
CA VAL A 121 2.04 -3.82 2.63
C VAL A 121 2.59 -3.55 1.24
N VAL A 122 3.46 -4.45 0.79
CA VAL A 122 3.93 -4.48 -0.59
C VAL A 122 3.36 -5.72 -1.27
N MET A 123 2.80 -5.53 -2.45
CA MET A 123 2.15 -6.61 -3.20
C MET A 123 2.74 -6.77 -4.60
N ALA A 124 2.74 -8.02 -5.07
CA ALA A 124 3.04 -8.38 -6.45
C ALA A 124 2.13 -9.53 -6.88
N THR A 125 1.85 -9.63 -8.19
CA THR A 125 0.99 -10.68 -8.73
C THR A 125 1.46 -11.14 -10.10
N ASP A 126 1.27 -12.43 -10.38
CA ASP A 126 1.43 -13.04 -11.70
C ASP A 126 0.07 -13.28 -12.40
N ARG A 127 -1.02 -12.70 -11.85
CA ARG A 127 -2.44 -12.91 -12.20
C ARG A 127 -3.04 -14.26 -11.80
N ASN A 128 -2.27 -15.15 -11.18
CA ASN A 128 -2.75 -16.42 -10.64
C ASN A 128 -2.59 -16.47 -9.11
N GLN A 129 -1.50 -15.92 -8.63
CA GLN A 129 -1.10 -15.76 -7.24
C GLN A 129 -0.93 -14.26 -6.94
N LEU A 130 -1.38 -13.86 -5.77
CA LEU A 130 -1.12 -12.55 -5.19
C LEU A 130 -0.22 -12.76 -3.98
N ILE A 131 0.96 -12.15 -3.99
CA ILE A 131 1.88 -12.15 -2.86
C ILE A 131 1.74 -10.83 -2.12
N ILE A 132 1.72 -10.91 -0.78
CA ILE A 132 1.54 -9.76 0.11
C ILE A 132 2.63 -9.83 1.19
N CYS A 133 3.62 -8.94 1.11
CA CYS A 133 4.64 -8.80 2.15
C CYS A 133 4.21 -7.76 3.18
N THR A 134 4.34 -8.09 4.46
CA THR A 134 3.90 -7.23 5.59
C THR A 134 5.05 -6.62 6.39
N GLY A 135 6.27 -7.14 6.24
CA GLY A 135 7.45 -6.67 6.98
C GLY A 135 7.45 -6.97 8.48
N GLY A 136 6.62 -7.91 8.93
CA GLY A 136 6.58 -8.41 10.32
C GLY A 136 6.04 -9.83 10.33
N THR A 137 5.89 -10.49 11.48
CA THR A 137 5.56 -11.94 11.51
C THR A 137 4.05 -12.22 11.43
N PRO A 138 3.56 -13.04 10.47
CA PRO A 138 4.24 -13.65 9.32
C PRO A 138 4.57 -12.64 8.21
N ASP A 139 5.75 -12.86 7.60
CA ASP A 139 6.40 -11.87 6.74
C ASP A 139 5.70 -11.72 5.39
N ALA A 140 5.15 -12.82 4.85
CA ALA A 140 4.43 -12.83 3.59
C ALA A 140 3.24 -13.78 3.58
N TYR A 141 2.23 -13.40 2.80
CA TYR A 141 1.07 -14.21 2.47
C TYR A 141 1.00 -14.45 0.96
N VAL A 142 0.36 -15.55 0.58
CA VAL A 142 -0.06 -15.86 -0.78
C VAL A 142 -1.59 -15.97 -0.81
N TYR A 143 -2.21 -15.39 -1.83
CA TYR A 143 -3.60 -15.63 -2.16
C TYR A 143 -3.72 -16.25 -3.55
N THR A 144 -4.48 -17.34 -3.65
CA THR A 144 -4.94 -17.90 -4.91
C THR A 144 -6.44 -18.14 -4.85
N VAL A 145 -7.11 -18.12 -6.01
CA VAL A 145 -8.57 -18.34 -6.07
C VAL A 145 -8.95 -19.72 -5.52
N ALA A 146 -8.14 -20.74 -5.78
CA ALA A 146 -8.39 -22.10 -5.35
C ALA A 146 -7.97 -22.37 -3.90
N GLY A 147 -6.85 -21.79 -3.45
CA GLY A 147 -6.27 -22.04 -2.13
C GLY A 147 -6.72 -21.08 -1.03
N GLY A 148 -7.34 -19.95 -1.40
CA GLY A 148 -7.62 -18.86 -0.46
C GLY A 148 -6.35 -18.12 -0.04
N LEU A 149 -6.44 -17.36 1.06
CA LEU A 149 -5.31 -16.65 1.66
C LEU A 149 -4.56 -17.60 2.61
N GLN A 150 -3.25 -17.70 2.45
CA GLN A 150 -2.37 -18.56 3.23
C GLN A 150 -1.06 -17.83 3.57
N GLU A 151 -0.45 -18.16 4.71
CA GLU A 151 0.89 -17.69 5.06
C GLU A 151 1.94 -18.45 4.26
N ILE A 152 3.01 -17.78 3.83
CA ILE A 152 4.16 -18.44 3.21
C ILE A 152 5.08 -18.93 4.33
N SER A 153 5.27 -20.25 4.43
CA SER A 153 6.01 -20.90 5.52
C SER A 153 7.36 -21.49 5.09
N ASP A 154 7.87 -21.11 3.93
CA ASP A 154 9.17 -21.55 3.45
C ASP A 154 10.29 -21.01 4.35
N THR A 155 11.15 -21.90 4.86
CA THR A 155 12.22 -21.53 5.79
C THR A 155 13.36 -20.74 5.14
N ASP A 156 13.48 -20.80 3.82
CA ASP A 156 14.45 -20.03 3.06
C ASP A 156 13.97 -18.59 2.78
N LEU A 157 12.69 -18.29 3.11
CA LEU A 157 12.18 -16.92 3.16
C LEU A 157 12.39 -16.33 4.55
N LEU A 158 13.39 -15.45 4.67
CA LEU A 158 13.59 -14.65 5.87
C LEU A 158 12.65 -13.43 5.89
N LEU A 159 12.80 -12.58 6.92
CA LEU A 159 12.03 -11.35 7.09
C LEU A 159 12.02 -10.52 5.79
N THR A 160 10.84 -10.42 5.17
CA THR A 160 10.66 -9.71 3.91
C THR A 160 9.61 -8.61 4.03
N SER A 161 9.94 -7.44 3.52
CA SER A 161 9.04 -6.28 3.51
C SER A 161 8.60 -5.89 2.09
N SER A 162 9.18 -6.50 1.07
CA SER A 162 9.03 -6.08 -0.32
C SER A 162 9.11 -7.26 -1.28
N VAL A 163 8.20 -7.25 -2.27
CA VAL A 163 8.15 -8.23 -3.35
C VAL A 163 7.99 -7.52 -4.71
N ALA A 164 8.57 -8.13 -5.74
CA ALA A 164 8.41 -7.77 -7.15
C ALA A 164 8.17 -9.04 -7.98
N PHE A 165 7.63 -8.90 -9.20
CA PHE A 165 7.43 -10.02 -10.11
C PHE A 165 8.13 -9.73 -11.44
N LEU A 166 9.05 -10.61 -11.83
CA LEU A 166 9.81 -10.49 -13.08
C LEU A 166 10.01 -11.88 -13.68
N ASP A 167 9.77 -12.02 -14.98
CA ASP A 167 10.01 -13.23 -15.78
C ASP A 167 9.57 -14.53 -15.08
N SER A 168 8.29 -14.57 -14.70
CA SER A 168 7.65 -15.74 -14.06
C SER A 168 8.19 -16.09 -12.67
N ARG A 169 8.81 -15.15 -11.96
CA ARG A 169 9.31 -15.36 -10.60
C ARG A 169 8.97 -14.19 -9.70
N PHE A 170 8.74 -14.51 -8.43
CA PHE A 170 8.65 -13.50 -7.38
C PHE A 170 10.05 -13.29 -6.79
N ILE A 171 10.40 -12.02 -6.59
CA ILE A 171 11.66 -11.61 -5.98
C ILE A 171 11.32 -10.97 -4.66
N TYR A 172 11.97 -11.44 -3.59
CA TYR A 172 11.74 -10.96 -2.23
C TYR A 172 12.99 -10.25 -1.73
N GLN A 173 12.81 -9.06 -1.17
CA GLN A 173 13.84 -8.42 -0.37
C GLN A 173 14.09 -9.24 0.91
N GLN A 174 15.34 -9.34 1.34
CA GLN A 174 15.76 -9.87 2.63
C GLN A 174 16.73 -8.88 3.32
N PRO A 175 16.97 -9.04 4.64
CA PRO A 175 17.89 -8.18 5.38
C PRO A 175 19.33 -8.25 4.85
N ASP A 176 20.19 -7.33 5.32
CA ASP A 176 21.63 -7.30 5.00
C ASP A 176 21.96 -7.19 3.50
N GLY A 177 21.05 -6.62 2.71
CA GLY A 177 21.22 -6.44 1.26
C GLY A 177 20.89 -7.67 0.42
N PHE A 178 20.43 -8.77 1.03
CA PHE A 178 20.07 -9.99 0.31
C PHE A 178 18.72 -9.88 -0.39
N PHE A 179 18.56 -10.66 -1.44
CA PHE A 179 17.27 -10.97 -2.03
C PHE A 179 17.22 -12.43 -2.44
N VAL A 180 16.02 -12.99 -2.45
CA VAL A 180 15.75 -14.36 -2.92
C VAL A 180 14.76 -14.35 -4.06
N VAL A 181 14.80 -15.41 -4.86
CA VAL A 181 13.91 -15.59 -5.99
C VAL A 181 13.14 -16.89 -5.84
N SER A 182 11.83 -16.83 -6.11
CA SER A 182 10.96 -17.99 -6.07
C SER A 182 11.18 -18.95 -7.24
N ALA A 183 10.63 -20.15 -7.12
CA ALA A 183 10.42 -21.05 -8.23
C ALA A 183 9.54 -20.42 -9.33
N LEU A 184 9.64 -20.98 -10.54
CA LEU A 184 8.88 -20.51 -11.70
C LEU A 184 7.37 -20.66 -11.48
N ASN A 185 6.65 -19.54 -11.54
CA ASN A 185 5.20 -19.42 -11.33
C ASN A 185 4.71 -20.03 -10.00
N ASP A 186 5.60 -20.08 -9.01
CA ASP A 186 5.27 -20.47 -7.64
C ASP A 186 6.00 -19.56 -6.67
N GLY A 187 5.28 -18.55 -6.16
CA GLY A 187 5.82 -17.58 -5.20
C GLY A 187 6.03 -18.16 -3.79
N THR A 188 5.55 -19.37 -3.53
CA THR A 188 5.60 -19.97 -2.18
C THR A 188 6.82 -20.86 -1.97
N SER A 189 7.53 -21.20 -3.04
CA SER A 189 8.68 -22.09 -3.00
C SER A 189 9.95 -21.32 -3.33
N ILE A 190 10.87 -21.26 -2.38
CA ILE A 190 12.19 -20.65 -2.53
C ILE A 190 13.24 -21.73 -2.27
N ALA A 191 14.25 -21.81 -3.14
CA ALA A 191 15.35 -22.72 -2.90
C ALA A 191 16.46 -22.00 -2.12
N SER A 192 17.03 -22.67 -1.12
CA SER A 192 18.19 -22.19 -0.33
C SER A 192 19.42 -21.72 -1.14
N LEU A 193 19.51 -22.04 -2.44
CA LEU A 193 20.59 -21.59 -3.32
C LEU A 193 20.19 -20.44 -4.24
N ASP A 194 18.91 -20.06 -4.30
CA ASP A 194 18.40 -18.99 -5.17
C ASP A 194 18.38 -17.65 -4.43
N PHE A 195 19.53 -17.26 -3.90
CA PHE A 195 19.77 -15.96 -3.24
C PHE A 195 20.96 -15.22 -3.86
N ALA A 196 20.91 -13.89 -3.83
CA ALA A 196 22.02 -13.02 -4.16
C ALA A 196 21.98 -11.77 -3.28
N GLN A 197 23.04 -10.98 -3.33
CA GLN A 197 23.17 -9.78 -2.51
C GLN A 197 23.45 -8.56 -3.40
N ALA A 198 22.80 -7.45 -3.10
CA ALA A 198 23.12 -6.15 -3.66
C ALA A 198 24.36 -5.61 -2.91
N GLU A 199 25.55 -5.84 -3.47
CA GLU A 199 26.85 -5.59 -2.79
C GLU A 199 27.68 -4.47 -3.43
N ALA A 200 27.13 -3.67 -4.35
CA ALA A 200 27.89 -2.61 -5.02
C ALA A 200 28.44 -1.61 -4.00
N LEU A 201 27.66 -1.29 -2.97
CA LEU A 201 28.08 -0.54 -1.79
C LEU A 201 27.44 -1.15 -0.53
N PRO A 202 28.04 -0.96 0.66
CA PRO A 202 27.46 -1.44 1.91
C PRO A 202 26.21 -0.61 2.29
N ASP A 203 25.03 -1.08 1.89
CA ASP A 203 23.74 -0.55 2.36
C ASP A 203 22.66 -1.65 2.47
N ASP A 204 21.61 -1.36 3.24
CA ASP A 204 20.48 -2.26 3.38
C ASP A 204 19.57 -2.15 2.15
N LEU A 205 19.13 -3.30 1.63
CA LEU A 205 18.12 -3.38 0.60
C LEU A 205 16.73 -3.11 1.19
N LEU A 206 16.07 -2.04 0.73
CA LEU A 206 14.77 -1.60 1.26
C LEU A 206 13.59 -2.01 0.39
N ARG A 207 13.73 -2.00 -0.94
CA ARG A 207 12.65 -2.35 -1.87
C ARG A 207 13.21 -3.00 -3.13
N VAL A 208 12.66 -4.15 -3.50
CA VAL A 208 12.76 -4.68 -4.86
C VAL A 208 11.60 -4.17 -5.71
N PHE A 209 11.85 -3.73 -6.94
CA PHE A 209 10.83 -3.16 -7.83
C PHE A 209 11.10 -3.60 -9.26
N SER A 210 10.09 -4.06 -9.99
CA SER A 210 10.25 -4.56 -11.36
C SER A 210 9.56 -3.64 -12.36
N GLN A 211 10.28 -3.24 -13.42
CA GLN A 211 9.71 -2.47 -14.53
C GLN A 211 10.54 -2.67 -15.79
N ASP A 212 9.88 -2.74 -16.96
CA ASP A 212 10.55 -2.77 -18.27
C ASP A 212 11.65 -3.84 -18.39
N GLN A 213 11.37 -5.06 -17.91
CA GLN A 213 12.31 -6.20 -17.84
C GLN A 213 13.53 -6.02 -16.91
N TYR A 214 13.57 -4.92 -16.17
CA TYR A 214 14.57 -4.70 -15.14
C TYR A 214 14.01 -4.92 -13.74
N LEU A 215 14.90 -5.35 -12.86
CA LEU A 215 14.73 -5.40 -11.42
C LEU A 215 15.58 -4.29 -10.81
N TYR A 216 14.93 -3.35 -10.15
CA TYR A 216 15.55 -2.28 -9.38
C TYR A 216 15.59 -2.70 -7.92
N LEU A 217 16.80 -2.87 -7.41
CA LEU A 217 17.10 -3.15 -6.02
C LEU A 217 17.43 -1.83 -5.33
N PHE A 218 16.43 -1.20 -4.73
CA PHE A 218 16.57 0.07 -4.03
C PHE A 218 17.10 -0.15 -2.61
N GLY A 219 18.37 0.18 -2.42
CA GLY A 219 18.99 0.30 -1.11
C GLY A 219 18.71 1.65 -0.44
N GLN A 220 19.28 1.83 0.75
CA GLN A 220 19.17 3.10 1.47
C GLN A 220 19.93 4.23 0.76
N THR A 221 21.05 3.94 0.11
CA THR A 221 21.90 4.96 -0.52
C THR A 221 22.15 4.73 -2.01
N THR A 222 21.96 3.50 -2.47
CA THR A 222 22.17 3.09 -3.86
C THR A 222 20.96 2.39 -4.46
N THR A 223 20.94 2.27 -5.78
CA THR A 223 20.01 1.39 -6.50
C THR A 223 20.80 0.55 -7.46
N GLU A 224 20.68 -0.78 -7.36
CA GLU A 224 21.23 -1.67 -8.37
C GLU A 224 20.17 -2.09 -9.36
N ILE A 225 20.51 -2.09 -10.64
CA ILE A 225 19.63 -2.53 -11.72
C ILE A 225 20.11 -3.89 -12.19
N TRP A 226 19.22 -4.86 -12.20
CA TRP A 226 19.45 -6.25 -12.55
C TRP A 226 18.48 -6.69 -13.66
N PHE A 227 18.84 -7.76 -14.36
CA PHE A 227 18.01 -8.37 -15.40
C PHE A 227 18.11 -9.90 -15.34
N THR A 228 17.15 -10.58 -15.96
CA THR A 228 17.17 -12.04 -16.09
C THR A 228 18.20 -12.47 -17.13
N SER A 229 19.33 -13.02 -16.67
CA SER A 229 20.38 -13.54 -17.54
C SER A 229 20.11 -14.97 -18.00
N GLY A 230 19.22 -15.70 -17.31
CA GLY A 230 18.91 -17.11 -17.59
C GLY A 230 19.98 -18.09 -17.12
N THR A 231 21.02 -17.61 -16.44
CA THR A 231 22.13 -18.42 -15.92
C THR A 231 22.46 -18.03 -14.48
N GLY A 232 22.92 -18.98 -13.66
CA GLY A 232 23.21 -18.75 -12.25
C GLY A 232 22.03 -19.11 -11.33
N ARG A 233 22.23 -18.90 -10.03
CA ARG A 233 21.25 -19.11 -8.96
C ARG A 233 21.36 -17.96 -7.96
N PRO A 234 20.42 -17.00 -7.97
CA PRO A 234 19.29 -16.86 -8.89
C PRO A 234 19.76 -16.55 -10.33
N PRO A 235 18.91 -16.78 -11.36
CA PRO A 235 19.25 -16.53 -12.77
C PRO A 235 19.18 -15.04 -13.16
N LEU A 236 19.67 -14.16 -12.28
CA LEU A 236 19.69 -12.72 -12.42
C LEU A 236 21.14 -12.23 -12.47
N SER A 237 21.40 -11.13 -13.16
CA SER A 237 22.72 -10.51 -13.21
C SER A 237 22.60 -9.00 -13.15
N ARG A 238 23.56 -8.37 -12.48
CA ARG A 238 23.64 -6.91 -12.36
C ARG A 238 24.00 -6.28 -13.69
N GLN A 239 23.27 -5.23 -14.04
CA GLN A 239 23.45 -4.40 -15.23
C GLN A 239 24.14 -3.08 -14.89
N ALA A 240 23.59 -2.34 -13.91
CA ALA A 240 24.04 -0.99 -13.58
C ALA A 240 23.89 -0.69 -12.08
N VAL A 241 24.56 0.36 -11.63
CA VAL A 241 24.47 0.87 -10.25
C VAL A 241 24.28 2.38 -10.28
N LEU A 242 23.25 2.85 -9.59
CA LEU A 242 22.95 4.26 -9.38
C LEU A 242 23.35 4.65 -7.96
N GLN A 243 23.87 5.86 -7.80
CA GLN A 243 24.32 6.42 -6.50
C GLN A 243 23.17 7.11 -5.76
N GLN A 244 21.94 6.63 -5.98
CA GLN A 244 20.72 7.12 -5.39
C GLN A 244 19.96 5.93 -4.83
N GLY A 245 19.63 5.97 -3.55
CA GLY A 245 18.73 5.02 -2.88
C GLY A 245 17.43 5.72 -2.48
N ILE A 246 16.58 5.03 -1.72
CA ILE A 246 15.27 5.55 -1.27
C ILE A 246 15.25 5.84 0.23
N CYS A 247 14.43 6.80 0.66
CA CYS A 247 14.30 7.13 2.09
C CYS A 247 13.56 6.08 2.92
N GLY A 248 12.87 5.13 2.27
CA GLY A 248 12.14 4.05 2.92
C GLY A 248 11.43 3.17 1.89
N THR A 249 11.03 1.96 2.30
CA THR A 249 10.45 0.93 1.42
C THR A 249 9.31 1.43 0.53
N TYR A 250 8.42 2.28 1.05
CA TYR A 250 7.22 2.75 0.34
C TYR A 250 7.44 4.04 -0.47
N ALA A 251 8.68 4.53 -0.58
CA ALA A 251 8.98 5.83 -1.16
C ALA A 251 9.25 5.77 -2.68
N VAL A 252 8.68 4.79 -3.38
CA VAL A 252 8.87 4.56 -4.82
C VAL A 252 7.58 4.07 -5.45
N ASP A 253 7.26 4.60 -6.63
CA ASP A 253 6.18 4.14 -7.49
C ASP A 253 6.48 4.49 -8.95
N SER A 254 5.71 3.96 -9.89
CA SER A 254 5.90 4.19 -11.32
C SER A 254 4.64 4.67 -12.03
N ILE A 255 4.84 5.55 -13.01
CA ILE A 255 3.79 5.92 -13.97
C ILE A 255 4.41 6.14 -15.34
N ASP A 256 3.72 5.70 -16.40
CA ASP A 256 4.12 5.88 -17.80
C ASP A 256 5.56 5.48 -18.14
N GLY A 257 6.05 4.37 -17.56
CA GLY A 257 7.40 3.86 -17.80
C GLY A 257 8.51 4.65 -17.11
N VAL A 258 8.17 5.52 -16.16
CA VAL A 258 9.12 6.27 -15.34
C VAL A 258 8.89 5.92 -13.87
N ILE A 259 9.98 5.59 -13.18
CA ILE A 259 9.97 5.36 -11.74
C ILE A 259 10.21 6.68 -11.04
N TYR A 260 9.34 7.04 -10.10
CA TYR A 260 9.46 8.21 -9.23
C TYR A 260 9.71 7.77 -7.80
N PHE A 261 10.63 8.43 -7.11
CA PHE A 261 10.97 8.08 -5.74
C PHE A 261 11.46 9.28 -4.95
N ILE A 262 11.48 9.13 -3.62
CA ILE A 262 12.12 10.07 -2.71
C ILE A 262 13.45 9.48 -2.25
N ASP A 263 14.54 10.18 -2.54
CA ASP A 263 15.89 9.72 -2.21
C ASP A 263 16.20 9.74 -0.71
N ALA A 264 17.30 9.14 -0.31
CA ALA A 264 17.79 9.12 1.08
C ALA A 264 17.91 10.53 1.73
N THR A 265 18.16 11.55 0.92
CA THR A 265 18.27 12.96 1.32
C THR A 265 16.94 13.72 1.25
N ARG A 266 15.84 13.01 1.03
CA ARG A 266 14.47 13.52 0.92
C ARG A 266 14.24 14.40 -0.31
N ARG A 267 14.92 14.13 -1.40
CA ARG A 267 14.74 14.83 -2.68
C ARG A 267 13.99 13.92 -3.66
N PRO A 268 13.01 14.45 -4.41
CA PRO A 268 12.34 13.66 -5.42
C PRO A 268 13.24 13.42 -6.63
N GLY A 269 13.24 12.19 -7.10
CA GLY A 269 14.01 11.72 -8.25
C GLY A 269 13.15 10.93 -9.21
N MET A 270 13.65 10.75 -10.43
CA MET A 270 13.08 9.84 -11.40
C MET A 270 14.16 8.95 -12.02
N ILE A 271 13.78 7.72 -12.36
CA ILE A 271 14.60 6.78 -13.12
C ILE A 271 13.82 6.34 -14.37
N GLN A 272 14.49 6.35 -15.51
CA GLN A 272 13.99 5.78 -16.76
C GLN A 272 15.04 4.85 -17.36
N GLY A 273 14.77 3.54 -17.34
CA GLY A 273 15.77 2.52 -17.62
C GLY A 273 16.94 2.65 -16.66
N GLU A 274 18.14 2.90 -17.19
CA GLU A 274 19.36 3.04 -16.39
C GLU A 274 19.72 4.49 -16.04
N ASN A 275 18.88 5.46 -16.43
CA ASN A 275 19.20 6.88 -16.26
C ASN A 275 18.43 7.48 -15.08
N PHE A 276 19.18 8.02 -14.12
CA PHE A 276 18.64 8.85 -13.06
C PHE A 276 18.58 10.33 -13.49
N ALA A 277 17.48 11.00 -13.15
CA ALA A 277 17.37 12.45 -13.20
C ALA A 277 16.68 13.00 -11.93
N PRO A 278 17.12 14.13 -11.38
CA PRO A 278 16.37 14.83 -10.34
C PRO A 278 15.03 15.35 -10.89
N LEU A 279 13.96 15.26 -10.10
CA LEU A 279 12.68 15.88 -10.45
C LEU A 279 12.71 17.35 -10.04
N PHE A 280 12.89 18.24 -11.01
CA PHE A 280 12.74 19.68 -10.80
C PHE A 280 11.29 20.10 -11.06
N VAL A 281 10.68 20.80 -10.09
CA VAL A 281 9.42 21.52 -10.32
C VAL A 281 9.80 22.97 -10.70
N PRO A 282 9.68 23.36 -11.98
CA PRO A 282 10.18 24.66 -12.46
C PRO A 282 9.46 25.87 -11.84
N ALA A 283 8.34 25.69 -11.14
CA ALA A 283 7.57 26.78 -10.53
C ALA A 283 8.37 27.62 -9.52
N ILE A 284 9.34 27.03 -8.81
CA ILE A 284 10.25 27.78 -7.93
C ILE A 284 11.41 28.40 -8.71
N GLY A 285 11.87 27.81 -9.81
CA GLY A 285 12.93 28.38 -10.63
C GLY A 285 12.50 29.62 -11.42
N GLU A 286 11.27 29.60 -11.97
CA GLU A 286 10.74 30.73 -12.76
C GLU A 286 10.30 31.92 -11.90
N GLN A 287 9.87 31.73 -10.65
CA GLN A 287 9.59 32.86 -9.75
C GLN A 287 10.86 33.61 -9.35
N TRP A 288 12.01 32.94 -9.21
CA TRP A 288 13.28 33.59 -8.88
C TRP A 288 13.90 34.35 -10.06
N ALA A 289 13.59 33.97 -11.30
CA ALA A 289 13.95 34.73 -12.50
C ALA A 289 13.12 36.02 -12.66
N GLY A 290 12.01 36.16 -11.93
CA GLY A 290 11.14 37.34 -11.95
C GLY A 290 11.51 38.43 -10.94
N PHE A 291 12.38 38.17 -9.97
CA PHE A 291 12.79 39.18 -8.98
C PHE A 291 13.98 39.99 -9.47
N GLY A 292 13.81 41.32 -9.56
CA GLY A 292 14.90 42.24 -9.82
C GLY A 292 15.73 42.50 -8.57
N ALA A 293 16.96 42.98 -8.73
CA ALA A 293 17.81 43.37 -7.60
C ALA A 293 17.22 44.49 -6.71
N SER A 294 16.11 45.11 -7.13
CA SER A 294 15.36 46.12 -6.38
C SER A 294 14.27 45.54 -5.47
N ASP A 295 14.00 44.23 -5.52
CA ASP A 295 12.91 43.58 -4.79
C ASP A 295 13.36 42.97 -3.45
N PHE A 296 14.58 43.29 -3.00
CA PHE A 296 15.15 42.96 -1.68
C PHE A 296 15.47 44.21 -0.86
#